data_AF-A0A958XQV5-F1
#
_entry.id   AF-A0A958XQV5-F1
#
_cell.length_a   1.000
_cell.length_b   1.000
_cell.length_c   1.000
_cell.angle_alpha   90.00
_cell.angle_beta   90.00
_cell.angle_gamma   90.00
#
_symmetry.space_group_name_H-M   'P 1'
#
loop_
_entity.id
_entity.type
_entity.pdbx_description
1 polymer ?
#
loop_
_entity_poly.entity_id
_entity_poly.type
_entity_poly.pdbx_seq_one_letter_code
_entity_poly.pdbx_strand_id
1 'polypeptide(L)' 'MTIKSIKSLLIAALALACASCEKVIDVDLNSAAPRTVIEANLKEGDQQFQVLVYQTKDYF' A
#
# COMPACT_ATOMS: atom_id res chain seq x y z
N MET A 1 8.72 21.53 35.75
CA MET A 1 9.08 20.26 35.09
C MET A 1 10.51 19.91 35.47
N THR A 2 10.74 18.79 36.14
CA THR A 2 12.09 18.45 36.65
C THR A 2 12.98 17.93 35.52
N ILE A 3 14.30 18.13 35.62
CA ILE A 3 15.29 17.70 34.62
C ILE A 3 15.20 16.19 34.31
N LYS A 4 14.77 15.39 35.28
CA LYS A 4 14.51 13.94 35.14
C LYS A 4 13.37 13.65 34.15
N SER A 5 12.30 14.44 34.18
CA SER A 5 11.16 14.32 33.25
C SER A 5 11.54 14.70 31.81
N ILE A 6 12.43 15.69 31.63
CA ILE A 6 12.93 16.09 30.31
C ILE A 6 13.78 14.99 29.67
N LYS A 7 14.67 14.36 30.46
CA LYS A 7 15.49 13.23 29.97
C LYS A 7 14.64 12.04 29.57
N SER A 8 13.60 11.72 30.35
CA SER A 8 12.66 10.65 30.03
C SER A 8 11.92 10.91 28.72
N LEU A 9 11.51 12.16 28.47
CA LEU A 9 10.82 12.56 27.25
C LEU A 9 11.73 12.45 26.02
N LEU A 10 13.00 12.85 26.15
CA LEU A 10 14.00 12.74 25.09
C LEU A 10 14.30 11.29 24.70
N ILE A 11 14.38 10.38 25.68
CA ILE A 11 14.59 8.95 25.43
C ILE A 11 13.38 8.35 24.70
N ALA A 12 12.16 8.73 25.11
CA ALA A 12 10.93 8.27 24.45
C ALA A 12 10.83 8.77 23.00
N ALA A 13 11.18 10.04 22.75
CA ALA A 13 11.19 10.60 21.41
C ALA A 13 12.21 9.90 20.49
N LEU A 14 13.40 9.59 21.01
CA LEU A 14 14.43 8.86 20.26
C LEU A 14 14.00 7.42 19.93
N ALA A 15 13.34 6.75 20.86
CA ALA A 15 12.81 5.41 20.63
C ALA A 15 11.75 5.39 19.51
N LEU A 16 10.86 6.38 19.46
CA LEU A 16 9.86 6.52 18.38
C LEU A 16 10.51 6.79 17.02
N ALA A 17 11.52 7.66 16.97
CA ALA A 17 12.24 7.98 15.74
C ALA A 17 13.03 6.77 15.19
N CYS A 18 13.59 5.91 16.06
CA CYS A 18 14.28 4.70 15.63
C CYS A 18 13.31 3.56 15.23
N ALA A 19 12.08 3.56 15.76
CA ALA A 19 11.07 2.55 15.44
C ALA A 19 10.33 2.83 14.10
N SER A 20 10.47 4.02 13.51
CA SER A 20 9.81 4.40 12.26
C SER A 20 10.53 3.88 10.99
N CYS A 21 11.14 2.70 11.04
CA CYS A 21 11.68 2.07 9.84
C CYS A 21 10.53 1.74 8.88
N GLU A 22 10.42 2.53 7.82
CA GLU A 22 9.51 2.24 6.73
C GLU A 22 10.11 1.11 5.88
N LYS A 23 9.37 0.01 5.75
CA LYS A 23 9.72 -1.02 4.79
C LYS A 23 9.39 -0.49 3.39
N VAL A 24 10.38 0.09 2.73
CA VAL A 24 10.27 0.49 1.33
C VAL A 24 10.28 -0.78 0.48
N ILE A 25 9.14 -1.07 -0.14
CA ILE A 25 9.03 -2.14 -1.13
C ILE A 25 9.26 -1.47 -2.48
N ASP A 26 10.37 -1.82 -3.13
CA ASP A 26 10.59 -1.43 -4.51
C ASP A 26 9.70 -2.32 -5.39
N VAL A 27 8.71 -1.70 -6.04
CA VAL A 27 7.81 -2.38 -6.96
C VAL A 27 8.01 -1.72 -8.32
N ASP A 28 8.63 -2.45 -9.23
CA ASP A 28 8.74 -2.02 -10.62
C ASP A 28 7.39 -2.22 -11.33
N LEU A 29 6.68 -1.10 -11.53
CA LEU A 29 5.38 -1.06 -12.20
C LEU A 29 5.48 -0.70 -13.69
N ASN A 30 6.70 -0.49 -14.22
CA ASN A 30 6.93 0.01 -15.57
C ASN A 30 7.64 -0.98 -16.50
N SER A 31 8.07 -2.13 -15.98
CA SER A 31 8.70 -3.19 -16.78
C SER A 31 7.85 -4.45 -16.92
N ALA A 32 6.63 -4.44 -16.37
CA ALA A 32 5.74 -5.59 -16.46
C ALA A 32 5.15 -5.71 -17.87
N ALA A 33 5.32 -6.88 -18.49
CA ALA A 33 4.67 -7.17 -19.76
C ALA A 33 3.14 -6.96 -19.65
N PRO A 34 2.49 -6.29 -20.62
CA PRO A 34 1.05 -6.05 -20.60
C PRO A 34 0.26 -7.34 -20.40
N ARG A 35 -0.75 -7.28 -19.51
CA ARG A 35 -1.60 -8.41 -19.14
C ARG A 35 -3.05 -8.09 -19.49
N THR A 36 -3.76 -9.11 -19.97
CA THR A 36 -5.22 -9.02 -20.11
C THR A 36 -5.86 -9.18 -18.74
N VAL A 37 -6.72 -8.23 -18.36
CA VAL A 37 -7.51 -8.26 -17.13
C VAL A 37 -8.98 -8.42 -17.51
N ILE A 38 -9.64 -9.40 -16.90
CA ILE A 38 -11.05 -9.70 -17.12
C ILE A 38 -11.77 -9.53 -15.78
N GLU A 39 -12.69 -8.59 -15.71
CA GLU A 39 -13.44 -8.25 -14.50
C GLU A 39 -14.94 -8.45 -14.72
N ALA A 40 -15.63 -8.95 -13.71
CA ALA A 40 -17.08 -9.06 -13.68
C ALA A 40 -17.57 -8.96 -12.24
N ASN A 41 -18.72 -8.32 -12.04
CA ASN A 41 -19.43 -8.36 -10.77
C ASN A 41 -20.52 -9.43 -10.84
N LEU A 42 -20.39 -10.47 -10.03
CA LEU A 42 -21.35 -11.56 -9.94
C LEU A 42 -22.20 -11.36 -8.69
N LYS A 43 -23.50 -11.18 -8.89
CA LYS A 43 -24.48 -11.07 -7.81
C LYS A 43 -25.34 -12.34 -7.79
N GLU A 44 -25.54 -12.89 -6.59
CA GLU A 44 -26.37 -14.09 -6.41
C GLU A 44 -27.80 -13.83 -6.93
N GLY A 45 -28.31 -14.76 -7.73
CA GLY A 45 -29.64 -14.69 -8.34
C GLY A 45 -29.70 -13.97 -9.69
N ASP A 46 -28.66 -13.23 -10.09
CA ASP A 46 -28.56 -12.62 -11.43
C ASP A 46 -27.82 -13.55 -12.41
N GLN A 47 -28.46 -13.84 -13.54
CA GLN A 47 -27.86 -14.66 -14.62
C GLN A 47 -27.21 -13.82 -15.72
N GLN A 48 -27.42 -12.50 -15.69
CA GLN A 48 -26.81 -11.57 -16.63
C GLN A 48 -25.88 -10.64 -15.87
N PHE A 49 -24.64 -10.55 -16.34
CA PHE A 49 -23.64 -9.64 -15.80
C PHE A 49 -22.77 -9.11 -16.95
N GLN A 50 -22.16 -7.96 -16.70
CA GLN A 50 -21.25 -7.35 -17.66
C GLN A 50 -19.82 -7.81 -17.37
N VAL A 51 -19.09 -8.11 -18.44
CA VAL A 51 -17.67 -8.43 -18.39
C VAL A 51 -16.91 -7.25 -18.96
N LEU A 52 -15.94 -6.77 -18.19
CA LEU A 52 -15.05 -5.70 -18.58
C LEU A 52 -13.69 -6.32 -18.92
N VAL A 53 -13.18 -6.02 -20.10
CA VAL A 53 -11.90 -6.54 -20.60
C VAL A 53 -10.94 -5.38 -20.80
N TYR A 54 -9.81 -5.44 -20.10
CA TYR A 54 -8.77 -4.41 -20.13
C TYR A 54 -7.42 -5.00 -20.50
N GLN A 55 -6.53 -4.14 -20.97
CA GLN A 55 -5.10 -4.41 -21.13
C GLN A 55 -4.36 -3.55 -20.11
N THR A 56 -3.50 -4.13 -19.30
CA THR A 56 -2.67 -3.34 -18.39
C THR A 56 -1.68 -2.52 -19.19
N LYS A 57 -1.34 -1.35 -18.66
CA LYS A 57 -0.29 -0.49 -19.18
C LYS A 57 0.62 -0.08 -18.03
N ASP A 58 1.76 0.50 -18.37
CA ASP A 58 2.67 1.09 -17.40
C ASP A 58 1.94 2.14 -16.57
N TYR A 59 2.38 2.29 -15.32
CA TYR A 59 1.73 3.17 -14.36
C TYR A 59 1.86 4.66 -14.75
N PHE A 60 2.95 5.03 -15.41
CA PHE A 60 3.27 6.40 -15.84
C PHE A 60 3.02 6.63 -17.34
#